data_AF-A0A1L8MDL6-F1
#
_entry.id   AF-A0A1L8MDL6-F1
#
_cell.length_a   1.000
_cell.length_b   1.000
_cell.length_c   1.000
_cell.angle_alpha   90.00
_cell.angle_beta   90.00
_cell.angle_gamma   90.00
#
_symmetry.space_group_name_H-M   'P 1'
#
loop_
_entity.id
_entity.type
_entity.pdbx_description
1 polymer ?
#
loop_
_entity_poly.entity_id
_entity_poly.type
_entity_poly.pdbx_seq_one_letter_code
_entity_poly.pdbx_strand_id
1 'polypeptide(L)'
;MSTKFFSILTICSVCTAGLIWLIVSSESITLNTPLQNNARQQETQDTSNVSIQAEQNTKEEQAETYSELKQFKSKQTNIYAYEDDWCSIYSDLHGQDKKLAQLEMREASILTGDIAMYEAYDGYIEVGDVELIKPYKEIALDQLMDHVQNNDVNAIIATLSRRDVSFSRRTEVANKALMHGMTGEALTLLVMQSMIEAKRQYSTNGNAFNDKVKLQVQRALAYALYGVERYSTRGIEQLSTMLEWDNGRYSDIRFHPALSFTSDDFDEVDDMILQIKQQINEQRLESAMAPLDEDIPKIIKHKFERDLARLYAFSPTFTNRYAETLADRYPQIAKNDCVAQYVKLFSGK
;
A
#
# COMPACT_ATOMS: atom_id res chain seq x y z
N MET A 1 -19.88 -64.99 32.01
CA MET A 1 -20.43 -65.23 33.36
C MET A 1 -19.71 -64.30 34.32
N SER A 2 -20.47 -63.46 35.04
CA SER A 2 -20.19 -62.76 36.33
C SER A 2 -18.74 -62.30 36.62
N THR A 3 -18.43 -61.04 36.91
CA THR A 3 -19.05 -60.20 37.95
C THR A 3 -18.81 -58.70 37.71
N LYS A 4 -19.79 -57.91 38.12
CA LYS A 4 -19.77 -56.44 38.23
C LYS A 4 -19.00 -56.01 39.48
N PHE A 5 -18.32 -54.86 39.43
CA PHE A 5 -18.11 -54.01 40.60
C PHE A 5 -18.34 -52.54 40.23
N PHE A 6 -19.11 -51.88 41.10
CA PHE A 6 -19.57 -50.50 41.08
C PHE A 6 -18.53 -49.54 41.71
N SER A 7 -18.58 -48.25 41.31
CA SER A 7 -18.50 -47.01 42.13
C SER A 7 -17.80 -45.92 41.30
N ILE A 8 -18.52 -44.97 40.68
CA ILE A 8 -19.06 -43.73 41.25
C ILE A 8 -17.98 -42.90 41.97
N LEU A 9 -17.49 -41.85 41.30
CA LEU A 9 -17.35 -40.53 41.93
C LEU A 9 -17.48 -39.42 40.88
N THR A 10 -18.61 -38.73 40.98
CA THR A 10 -18.92 -37.42 40.40
C THR A 10 -18.18 -36.33 41.19
N ILE A 11 -17.75 -35.24 40.55
CA ILE A 11 -17.99 -33.82 40.94
C ILE A 11 -16.99 -32.84 40.28
N CYS A 12 -17.59 -31.90 39.55
CA CYS A 12 -17.28 -30.47 39.33
C CYS A 12 -15.88 -29.96 38.94
N SER A 13 -15.86 -29.17 37.87
CA SER A 13 -15.73 -27.68 37.87
C SER A 13 -14.97 -27.28 36.59
N VAL A 14 -15.60 -26.73 35.54
CA VAL A 14 -16.03 -25.32 35.38
C VAL A 14 -14.88 -24.32 35.60
N CYS A 15 -14.64 -23.51 34.56
CA CYS A 15 -13.85 -22.26 34.46
C CYS A 15 -12.33 -22.35 34.22
N THR A 16 -11.91 -22.17 32.96
CA THR A 16 -10.76 -21.31 32.58
C THR A 16 -10.93 -20.79 31.14
N ALA A 17 -11.92 -19.91 30.94
CA ALA A 17 -11.87 -18.93 29.87
C ALA A 17 -11.33 -17.62 30.47
N GLY A 18 -10.33 -17.02 29.83
CA GLY A 18 -9.85 -15.66 30.10
C GLY A 18 -8.75 -15.54 31.16
N LEU A 19 -7.52 -15.25 30.72
CA LEU A 19 -6.51 -14.43 31.42
C LEU A 19 -5.16 -14.51 30.69
N ILE A 20 -4.97 -13.71 29.63
CA ILE A 20 -3.64 -13.19 29.29
C ILE A 20 -3.82 -11.73 28.83
N TRP A 21 -3.95 -10.84 29.80
CA TRP A 21 -3.71 -9.40 29.65
C TRP A 21 -2.98 -8.92 30.91
N LEU A 22 -1.98 -8.06 30.69
CA LEU A 22 -1.19 -7.23 31.62
C LEU A 22 0.08 -7.81 32.25
N ILE A 23 1.20 -7.10 32.00
CA ILE A 23 2.00 -6.26 32.94
C ILE A 23 2.99 -5.48 32.03
N VAL A 24 2.85 -4.17 31.78
CA VAL A 24 3.17 -2.97 32.60
C VAL A 24 4.66 -2.79 32.91
N SER A 25 5.25 -1.72 32.38
CA SER A 25 6.06 -0.80 33.20
C SER A 25 6.10 0.60 32.58
N SER A 26 5.46 1.51 33.31
CA SER A 26 5.54 2.97 33.23
C SER A 26 6.78 3.47 33.97
N GLU A 27 7.51 4.42 33.39
CA GLU A 27 8.27 5.41 34.18
C GLU A 27 8.02 6.81 33.63
N SER A 28 7.42 7.63 34.49
CA SER A 28 7.25 9.06 34.33
C SER A 28 8.40 9.76 35.06
N ILE A 29 9.17 10.62 34.38
CA ILE A 29 10.06 11.58 35.04
C ILE A 29 9.74 12.99 34.52
N THR A 30 9.64 13.91 35.47
CA THR A 30 9.15 15.29 35.41
C THR A 30 10.17 16.33 34.93
N LEU A 31 9.61 17.46 34.46
CA LEU A 31 10.14 18.69 33.88
C LEU A 31 11.13 19.58 34.70
N ASN A 32 11.74 20.52 33.94
CA ASN A 32 12.37 21.84 34.24
C ASN A 32 13.91 21.85 34.27
N THR A 33 14.68 22.72 33.59
CA THR A 33 14.55 24.15 33.16
C THR A 33 15.79 24.52 32.27
N PRO A 34 16.10 25.79 31.89
CA PRO A 34 15.58 26.67 30.84
C PRO A 34 16.59 26.99 29.68
N LEU A 35 16.11 27.69 28.66
CA LEU A 35 16.81 28.28 27.50
C LEU A 35 18.07 29.12 27.81
N GLN A 36 19.10 28.98 26.97
CA GLN A 36 19.96 30.10 26.56
C GLN A 36 20.26 30.07 25.05
N ASN A 37 19.92 31.19 24.40
CA ASN A 37 20.29 31.56 23.03
C ASN A 37 21.77 31.97 22.96
N ASN A 38 22.42 31.74 21.81
CA ASN A 38 23.05 32.82 21.02
C ASN A 38 23.56 32.33 19.64
N ALA A 39 23.11 33.07 18.61
CA ALA A 39 23.71 33.50 17.33
C ALA A 39 25.05 32.86 16.86
N ARG A 40 25.35 32.71 15.55
CA ARG A 40 25.19 33.70 14.47
C ARG A 40 25.63 33.11 13.10
N GLN A 41 24.82 33.40 12.08
CA GLN A 41 25.09 33.69 10.65
C GLN A 41 26.50 33.43 10.06
N GLN A 42 26.55 32.72 8.92
CA GLN A 42 27.16 33.18 7.66
C GLN A 42 26.97 32.10 6.56
N GLU A 43 26.22 32.44 5.50
CA GLU A 43 26.44 32.10 4.07
C GLU A 43 25.12 32.21 3.29
N THR A 44 24.86 33.41 2.78
CA THR A 44 23.84 33.66 1.75
C THR A 44 24.56 34.45 0.67
N GLN A 45 25.04 33.78 -0.37
CA GLN A 45 25.35 34.37 -1.69
C GLN A 45 25.87 33.27 -2.65
N ASP A 46 25.08 32.23 -2.93
CA ASP A 46 25.30 31.43 -4.17
C ASP A 46 24.08 30.63 -4.68
N THR A 47 22.90 30.79 -4.08
CA THR A 47 21.71 29.99 -4.43
C THR A 47 20.77 30.65 -5.45
N SER A 48 21.00 31.92 -5.82
CA SER A 48 20.06 32.67 -6.67
C SER A 48 20.26 32.45 -8.18
N ASN A 49 21.42 31.95 -8.64
CA ASN A 49 21.65 31.71 -10.07
C ASN A 49 21.28 30.28 -10.49
N VAL A 50 21.27 29.32 -9.56
CA VAL A 50 20.86 27.93 -9.81
C VAL A 50 19.34 27.81 -9.90
N SER A 51 18.57 28.63 -9.16
CA SER A 51 17.10 28.55 -9.17
C SER A 51 16.45 29.06 -10.47
N ILE A 52 17.08 30.01 -11.16
CA ILE A 52 16.51 30.63 -12.37
C ILE A 52 16.68 29.72 -13.60
N GLN A 53 17.78 28.96 -13.69
CA GLN A 53 17.97 27.98 -14.78
C GLN A 53 17.13 26.70 -14.58
N ALA A 54 16.90 26.28 -13.33
CA ALA A 54 16.01 25.16 -13.03
C ALA A 54 14.57 25.46 -13.45
N GLU A 55 14.05 26.67 -13.19
CA GLU A 55 12.69 27.09 -13.55
C GLU A 55 12.46 27.30 -15.06
N GLN A 56 13.51 27.62 -15.83
CA GLN A 56 13.39 27.77 -17.29
C GLN A 56 13.38 26.41 -18.00
N ASN A 57 14.20 25.46 -17.54
CA ASN A 57 14.20 24.11 -18.06
C ASN A 57 12.89 23.36 -17.74
N THR A 58 12.26 23.63 -16.57
CA THR A 58 10.93 23.05 -16.27
C THR A 58 9.84 23.57 -17.22
N LYS A 59 9.96 24.79 -17.76
CA LYS A 59 8.96 25.40 -18.65
C LYS A 59 9.07 24.91 -20.09
N GLU A 60 10.27 24.62 -20.58
CA GLU A 60 10.47 24.02 -21.91
C GLU A 60 10.13 22.53 -21.93
N GLU A 61 10.45 21.77 -20.86
CA GLU A 61 10.13 20.34 -20.75
C GLU A 61 8.61 20.07 -20.52
N GLN A 62 7.93 20.97 -19.78
CA GLN A 62 6.47 20.99 -19.71
C GLN A 62 5.84 21.29 -21.07
N ALA A 63 6.50 22.06 -21.95
CA ALA A 63 6.00 22.37 -23.28
C ALA A 63 6.14 21.19 -24.26
N GLU A 64 7.18 20.36 -24.15
CA GLU A 64 7.33 19.13 -24.93
C GLU A 64 6.31 18.06 -24.52
N THR A 65 6.07 17.87 -23.22
CA THR A 65 5.00 16.96 -22.73
C THR A 65 3.60 17.45 -23.12
N TYR A 66 3.37 18.77 -23.12
CA TYR A 66 2.15 19.38 -23.67
C TYR A 66 2.01 19.21 -25.19
N SER A 67 3.13 19.07 -25.92
CA SER A 67 3.15 18.85 -27.36
C SER A 67 2.78 17.40 -27.71
N GLU A 68 3.23 16.43 -26.91
CA GLU A 68 2.89 15.01 -27.05
C GLU A 68 1.40 14.74 -26.75
N LEU A 69 0.84 15.38 -25.71
CA LEU A 69 -0.60 15.38 -25.45
C LEU A 69 -1.41 16.11 -26.54
N LYS A 70 -0.83 17.11 -27.21
CA LYS A 70 -1.43 17.80 -28.37
C LYS A 70 -1.44 16.93 -29.62
N GLN A 71 -0.47 16.04 -29.84
CA GLN A 71 -0.50 15.12 -30.99
C GLN A 71 -1.67 14.12 -30.88
N PHE A 72 -2.06 13.72 -29.66
CA PHE A 72 -3.24 12.90 -29.41
C PHE A 72 -4.58 13.64 -29.58
N LYS A 73 -4.60 14.99 -29.44
CA LYS A 73 -5.79 15.83 -29.71
C LYS A 73 -6.33 15.74 -31.14
N SER A 74 -5.59 15.17 -32.08
CA SER A 74 -6.03 15.08 -33.47
C SER A 74 -7.03 13.94 -33.75
N LYS A 75 -7.37 13.08 -32.76
CA LYS A 75 -8.22 11.90 -33.04
C LYS A 75 -9.28 11.47 -32.01
N GLN A 76 -9.50 12.18 -30.91
CA GLN A 76 -10.63 11.89 -30.01
C GLN A 76 -11.47 13.16 -29.77
N THR A 77 -12.70 13.12 -30.28
CA THR A 77 -13.71 14.20 -30.22
C THR A 77 -14.76 14.00 -29.13
N ASN A 78 -14.60 13.01 -28.25
CA ASN A 78 -15.56 12.78 -27.17
C ASN A 78 -15.09 13.49 -25.91
N ILE A 79 -15.70 14.64 -25.64
CA ILE A 79 -15.57 15.37 -24.39
C ILE A 79 -16.63 14.82 -23.45
N TYR A 80 -16.21 14.18 -22.36
CA TYR A 80 -17.08 13.59 -21.36
C TYR A 80 -17.26 14.53 -20.16
N ALA A 81 -18.43 14.52 -19.54
CA ALA A 81 -18.64 15.10 -18.22
C ALA A 81 -18.02 14.20 -17.13
N TYR A 82 -17.81 14.72 -15.92
CA TYR A 82 -17.24 13.93 -14.82
C TYR A 82 -18.05 12.67 -14.50
N GLU A 83 -19.37 12.74 -14.63
CA GLU A 83 -20.28 11.63 -14.33
C GLU A 83 -20.28 10.54 -15.42
N ASP A 84 -19.85 10.86 -16.64
CA ASP A 84 -19.86 9.92 -17.77
C ASP A 84 -18.75 8.85 -17.68
N ASP A 85 -18.79 7.84 -18.55
CA ASP A 85 -17.80 6.77 -18.62
C ASP A 85 -16.51 7.22 -19.34
N TRP A 86 -15.70 8.04 -18.65
CA TRP A 86 -14.36 8.43 -19.07
C TRP A 86 -13.30 7.49 -18.49
N CYS A 87 -12.14 7.36 -19.13
CA CYS A 87 -11.02 6.56 -18.61
C CYS A 87 -9.84 7.44 -18.18
N SER A 88 -9.63 8.56 -18.86
CA SER A 88 -8.46 9.42 -18.69
C SER A 88 -8.81 10.88 -18.44
N ILE A 89 -8.42 11.39 -17.26
CA ILE A 89 -8.55 12.79 -16.86
C ILE A 89 -7.95 13.75 -17.89
N TYR A 90 -6.90 13.32 -18.59
CA TYR A 90 -6.13 14.19 -19.48
C TYR A 90 -6.63 14.22 -20.92
N SER A 91 -7.23 13.13 -21.41
CA SER A 91 -7.72 13.01 -22.79
C SER A 91 -9.24 13.15 -22.90
N ASP A 92 -9.98 12.77 -21.86
CA ASP A 92 -11.43 12.57 -21.94
C ASP A 92 -12.18 13.72 -21.23
N LEU A 93 -11.57 14.32 -20.20
CA LEU A 93 -12.15 15.41 -19.41
C LEU A 93 -11.58 16.79 -19.77
N HIS A 94 -12.43 17.81 -19.64
CA HIS A 94 -12.08 19.20 -19.92
C HIS A 94 -12.63 20.18 -18.87
N GLY A 95 -12.16 21.42 -18.91
CA GLY A 95 -12.74 22.53 -18.16
C GLY A 95 -12.80 22.29 -16.64
N GLN A 96 -14.00 22.31 -16.08
CA GLN A 96 -14.26 22.13 -14.66
C GLN A 96 -14.21 20.67 -14.23
N ASP A 97 -14.70 19.73 -15.05
CA ASP A 97 -14.68 18.29 -14.76
C ASP A 97 -13.26 17.76 -14.58
N LYS A 98 -12.32 18.23 -15.42
CA LYS A 98 -10.91 17.90 -15.26
C LYS A 98 -10.35 18.40 -13.92
N LYS A 99 -10.71 19.62 -13.51
CA LYS A 99 -10.23 20.19 -12.24
C LYS A 99 -10.81 19.45 -11.04
N LEU A 100 -12.08 19.07 -11.11
CA LEU A 100 -12.74 18.26 -10.09
C LEU A 100 -12.05 16.89 -9.96
N ALA A 101 -11.85 16.18 -11.07
CA ALA A 101 -11.15 14.90 -11.07
C ALA A 101 -9.73 14.98 -10.49
N GLN A 102 -8.99 16.06 -10.79
CA GLN A 102 -7.66 16.29 -10.23
C GLN A 102 -7.70 16.54 -8.72
N LEU A 103 -8.70 17.28 -8.23
CA LEU A 103 -8.90 17.49 -6.79
C LEU A 103 -9.25 16.18 -6.09
N GLU A 104 -10.20 15.41 -6.62
CA GLU A 104 -10.58 14.13 -6.03
C GLU A 104 -9.44 13.10 -6.08
N MET A 105 -8.58 13.13 -7.11
CA MET A 105 -7.40 12.26 -7.21
C MET A 105 -6.40 12.57 -6.08
N ARG A 106 -6.27 13.86 -5.76
CA ARG A 106 -5.43 14.33 -4.65
C ARG A 106 -5.99 13.86 -3.31
N GLU A 107 -7.27 14.07 -3.07
CA GLU A 107 -7.95 13.60 -1.84
C GLU A 107 -7.89 12.07 -1.71
N ALA A 108 -8.12 11.35 -2.80
CA ALA A 108 -7.98 9.90 -2.86
C ALA A 108 -6.57 9.41 -2.48
N SER A 109 -5.51 10.13 -2.86
CA SER A 109 -4.14 9.78 -2.50
C SER A 109 -3.91 9.91 -0.99
N ILE A 110 -4.50 10.91 -0.35
CA ILE A 110 -4.48 11.06 1.12
C ILE A 110 -5.28 9.93 1.79
N LEU A 111 -6.52 9.70 1.32
CA LEU A 111 -7.42 8.67 1.88
C LEU A 111 -6.82 7.27 1.80
N THR A 112 -6.17 6.95 0.68
CA THR A 112 -5.51 5.65 0.48
C THR A 112 -4.12 5.60 1.10
N GLY A 113 -3.57 6.71 1.61
CA GLY A 113 -2.19 6.76 2.11
C GLY A 113 -1.14 6.49 1.02
N ASP A 114 -1.45 6.83 -0.23
CA ASP A 114 -0.58 6.68 -1.39
C ASP A 114 0.19 7.98 -1.67
N ILE A 115 0.86 8.50 -0.63
CA ILE A 115 1.72 9.68 -0.71
C ILE A 115 3.16 9.23 -0.55
N ALA A 116 3.92 9.26 -1.64
CA ALA A 116 5.33 8.91 -1.60
C ALA A 116 6.18 10.07 -1.05
N MET A 117 7.08 9.79 -0.12
CA MET A 117 8.03 10.79 0.40
C MET A 117 9.21 11.10 -0.52
N TYR A 118 9.33 10.43 -1.66
CA TYR A 118 10.44 10.68 -2.59
C TYR A 118 10.23 12.02 -3.28
N GLU A 119 11.18 12.93 -3.11
CA GLU A 119 11.35 14.02 -4.07
C GLU A 119 11.57 13.36 -5.42
N ALA A 120 10.72 13.69 -6.40
CA ALA A 120 10.84 13.16 -7.75
C ALA A 120 12.23 13.53 -8.28
N TYR A 121 13.16 12.57 -8.27
CA TYR A 121 14.29 12.58 -9.18
C TYR A 121 13.65 12.35 -10.56
N ASP A 122 13.75 13.37 -11.42
CA ASP A 122 13.00 13.55 -12.66
C ASP A 122 11.50 13.85 -12.47
N GLY A 123 11.06 14.99 -12.99
CA GLY A 123 9.75 15.63 -12.83
C GLY A 123 8.54 14.89 -13.43
N TYR A 124 8.55 13.56 -13.42
CA TYR A 124 7.55 12.68 -13.99
C TYR A 124 6.50 12.18 -12.99
N ILE A 125 6.66 12.45 -11.70
CA ILE A 125 5.67 12.08 -10.69
C ILE A 125 4.96 13.38 -10.30
N GLU A 126 3.64 13.46 -10.53
CA GLU A 126 2.79 14.43 -9.84
C GLU A 126 3.02 14.21 -8.34
N VAL A 127 3.87 15.04 -7.74
CA VAL A 127 4.22 14.97 -6.33
C VAL A 127 3.01 15.49 -5.56
N GLY A 128 2.03 14.60 -5.35
CA GLY A 128 0.85 14.87 -4.55
C GLY A 128 1.27 15.13 -3.11
N ASP A 129 0.78 16.22 -2.55
CA ASP A 129 0.70 16.48 -1.10
C ASP A 129 1.91 16.20 -0.21
N VAL A 130 3.12 16.16 -0.76
CA VAL A 130 4.33 15.98 0.06
C VAL A 130 4.42 17.06 1.13
N GLU A 131 3.88 18.25 0.88
CA GLU A 131 3.77 19.33 1.87
C GLU A 131 2.95 18.96 3.12
N LEU A 132 1.99 18.03 3.03
CA LEU A 132 1.21 17.55 4.20
C LEU A 132 2.04 16.67 5.13
N ILE A 133 2.98 15.90 4.57
CA ILE A 133 3.81 14.95 5.33
C ILE A 133 5.22 15.50 5.63
N LYS A 134 5.62 16.60 4.97
CA LYS A 134 6.92 17.25 5.12
C LYS A 134 7.22 17.66 6.57
N PRO A 135 6.30 18.27 7.34
CA PRO A 135 6.59 18.61 8.74
C PRO A 135 6.99 17.39 9.58
N TYR A 136 6.41 16.23 9.29
CA TYR A 136 6.68 14.98 10.00
C TYR A 136 8.02 14.33 9.61
N LYS A 137 8.67 14.77 8.53
CA LYS A 137 10.06 14.38 8.19
C LYS A 137 11.06 14.99 9.17
N GLU A 138 10.79 16.21 9.60
CA GLU A 138 11.77 17.05 10.30
C GLU A 138 11.68 16.92 11.83
N ILE A 139 10.57 16.38 12.35
CA ILE A 139 10.41 16.16 13.79
C ILE A 139 11.16 14.92 14.28
N ALA A 140 11.46 14.91 15.59
CA ALA A 140 12.11 13.79 16.24
C ALA A 140 11.23 12.52 16.23
N LEU A 141 11.85 11.34 16.26
CA LEU A 141 11.16 10.06 16.11
C LEU A 141 10.15 9.80 17.24
N ASP A 142 10.50 10.14 18.47
CA ASP A 142 9.61 10.05 19.63
C ASP A 142 8.35 10.90 19.44
N GLN A 143 8.51 12.17 19.07
CA GLN A 143 7.42 13.08 18.77
C GLN A 143 6.55 12.55 17.61
N LEU A 144 7.17 12.04 16.55
CA LEU A 144 6.45 11.42 15.45
C LEU A 144 5.59 10.25 15.92
N MET A 145 6.13 9.40 16.79
CA MET A 145 5.38 8.27 17.32
C MET A 145 4.22 8.70 18.22
N ASP A 146 4.33 9.81 18.95
CA ASP A 146 3.22 10.38 19.72
C ASP A 146 2.07 10.81 18.80
N HIS A 147 2.38 11.46 17.67
CA HIS A 147 1.37 11.79 16.66
C HIS A 147 0.70 10.53 16.07
N VAL A 148 1.49 9.50 15.75
CA VAL A 148 0.95 8.22 15.28
C VAL A 148 0.05 7.59 16.32
N GLN A 149 0.41 7.62 17.61
CA GLN A 149 -0.43 7.10 18.68
C GLN A 149 -1.78 7.83 18.76
N ASN A 150 -1.78 9.14 18.52
CA ASN A 150 -2.97 9.99 18.47
C ASN A 150 -3.77 9.89 17.15
N ASN A 151 -3.52 8.87 16.32
CA ASN A 151 -4.23 8.62 15.06
C ASN A 151 -4.08 9.75 14.02
N ASP A 152 -2.97 10.49 14.06
CA ASP A 152 -2.64 11.49 13.05
C ASP A 152 -2.27 10.80 11.72
N VAL A 153 -3.15 10.91 10.72
CA VAL A 153 -3.00 10.22 9.43
C VAL A 153 -1.75 10.63 8.67
N ASN A 154 -1.35 11.91 8.75
CA ASN A 154 -0.14 12.39 8.08
C ASN A 154 1.12 11.86 8.76
N ALA A 155 1.09 11.77 10.10
CA ALA A 155 2.17 11.13 10.85
C ALA A 155 2.29 9.63 10.50
N ILE A 156 1.16 8.92 10.40
CA ILE A 156 1.13 7.51 9.99
C ILE A 156 1.79 7.34 8.62
N ILE A 157 1.36 8.11 7.61
CA ILE A 157 1.93 8.06 6.25
C ILE A 157 3.43 8.38 6.28
N ALA A 158 3.82 9.42 7.01
CA ALA A 158 5.22 9.83 7.13
C ALA A 158 6.09 8.75 7.78
N THR A 159 5.60 8.09 8.83
CA THR A 159 6.33 7.01 9.51
C THR A 159 6.57 5.81 8.59
N LEU A 160 5.62 5.45 7.72
CA LEU A 160 5.80 4.34 6.76
C LEU A 160 6.95 4.60 5.78
N SER A 161 7.14 5.86 5.42
CA SER A 161 8.14 6.30 4.43
C SER A 161 9.52 6.65 5.00
N ARG A 162 9.64 6.85 6.32
CA ARG A 162 10.89 7.25 6.97
C ARG A 162 11.89 6.08 7.10
N ARG A 163 13.15 6.34 6.73
CA ARG A 163 14.23 5.33 6.72
C ARG A 163 14.81 5.04 8.11
N ASP A 164 14.71 6.01 9.03
CA ASP A 164 15.19 5.88 10.41
C ASP A 164 14.21 5.13 11.32
N VAL A 165 13.01 4.81 10.82
CA VAL A 165 12.04 3.97 11.52
C VAL A 165 12.32 2.49 11.22
N SER A 166 12.48 1.70 12.28
CA SER A 166 12.75 0.26 12.16
C SER A 166 11.65 -0.45 11.36
N PHE A 167 12.02 -1.52 10.65
CA PHE A 167 11.07 -2.29 9.85
C PHE A 167 9.89 -2.85 10.69
N SER A 168 10.17 -3.33 11.91
CA SER A 168 9.15 -3.80 12.85
C SER A 168 8.17 -2.67 13.21
N ARG A 169 8.68 -1.47 13.49
CA ARG A 169 7.84 -0.33 13.85
C ARG A 169 7.00 0.14 12.66
N ARG A 170 7.58 0.17 11.45
CA ARG A 170 6.82 0.47 10.22
C ARG A 170 5.72 -0.55 9.95
N THR A 171 5.94 -1.82 10.29
CA THR A 171 4.91 -2.86 10.20
C THR A 171 3.74 -2.62 11.15
N GLU A 172 4.02 -2.25 12.41
CA GLU A 172 2.96 -1.89 13.38
C GLU A 172 2.14 -0.71 12.86
N VAL A 173 2.83 0.31 12.32
CA VAL A 173 2.17 1.48 11.73
C VAL A 173 1.41 1.12 10.45
N ALA A 174 1.87 0.16 9.66
CA ALA A 174 1.17 -0.30 8.45
C ALA A 174 -0.18 -0.96 8.81
N ASN A 175 -0.22 -1.77 9.86
CA ASN A 175 -1.48 -2.32 10.37
C ASN A 175 -2.43 -1.20 10.86
N LYS A 176 -1.88 -0.21 11.57
CA LYS A 176 -2.65 0.98 11.97
C LYS A 176 -3.16 1.77 10.75
N ALA A 177 -2.37 1.85 9.68
CA ALA A 177 -2.78 2.51 8.45
C ALA A 177 -3.96 1.79 7.78
N LEU A 178 -3.93 0.45 7.72
CA LEU A 178 -5.07 -0.34 7.23
C LEU A 178 -6.33 -0.12 8.08
N MET A 179 -6.18 0.02 9.41
CA MET A 179 -7.30 0.37 10.29
C MET A 179 -7.95 1.69 9.87
N HIS A 180 -7.19 2.65 9.34
CA HIS A 180 -7.70 3.92 8.81
C HIS A 180 -8.20 3.84 7.36
N GLY A 181 -8.13 2.67 6.71
CA GLY A 181 -8.51 2.48 5.31
C GLY A 181 -7.41 2.83 4.31
N MET A 182 -6.21 3.16 4.79
CA MET A 182 -5.07 3.50 3.94
C MET A 182 -4.43 2.22 3.40
N THR A 183 -4.61 1.95 2.11
CA THR A 183 -4.14 0.74 1.42
C THR A 183 -2.82 0.91 0.67
N GLY A 184 -2.28 2.13 0.56
CA GLY A 184 -1.10 2.46 -0.23
C GLY A 184 0.18 1.79 0.29
N GLU A 185 1.06 2.56 0.94
CA GLU A 185 2.34 2.03 1.45
C GLU A 185 2.16 0.95 2.53
N ALA A 186 1.00 0.94 3.19
CA ALA A 186 0.64 -0.09 4.17
C ALA A 186 0.66 -1.50 3.56
N LEU A 187 0.00 -1.71 2.41
CA LEU A 187 -0.03 -3.02 1.76
C LEU A 187 1.33 -3.39 1.17
N THR A 188 2.08 -2.41 0.63
CA THR A 188 3.48 -2.63 0.22
C THR A 188 4.29 -3.23 1.36
N LEU A 189 4.25 -2.63 2.55
CA LEU A 189 5.02 -3.08 3.70
C LEU A 189 4.58 -4.46 4.21
N LEU A 190 3.28 -4.73 4.28
CA LEU A 190 2.74 -5.99 4.81
C LEU A 190 2.98 -7.18 3.86
N VAL A 191 2.87 -6.95 2.55
CA VAL A 191 3.26 -7.92 1.52
C VAL A 191 4.76 -8.18 1.59
N MET A 192 5.58 -7.12 1.65
CA MET A 192 7.04 -7.24 1.74
C MET A 192 7.46 -8.01 3.00
N GLN A 193 6.87 -7.72 4.16
CA GLN A 193 7.15 -8.43 5.41
C GLN A 193 6.87 -9.93 5.27
N SER A 194 5.68 -10.27 4.78
CA SER A 194 5.25 -11.67 4.62
C SER A 194 6.19 -12.41 3.65
N MET A 195 6.57 -11.77 2.55
CA MET A 195 7.52 -12.34 1.57
C MET A 195 8.95 -12.46 2.11
N ILE A 196 9.45 -11.49 2.88
CA ILE A 196 10.76 -11.60 3.55
C ILE A 196 10.77 -12.78 4.52
N GLU A 197 9.70 -12.95 5.31
CA GLU A 197 9.58 -14.07 6.23
C GLU A 197 9.48 -15.40 5.48
N ALA A 198 8.74 -15.46 4.37
CA ALA A 198 8.68 -16.64 3.50
C ALA A 198 10.06 -17.04 2.97
N LYS A 199 10.83 -16.07 2.44
CA LYS A 199 12.19 -16.28 1.94
C LYS A 199 13.14 -16.72 3.04
N ARG A 200 13.04 -16.11 4.23
CA ARG A 200 13.82 -16.49 5.40
C ARG A 200 13.55 -17.94 5.78
N GLN A 201 12.27 -18.33 5.90
CA GLN A 201 11.87 -19.70 6.23
C GLN A 201 12.34 -20.70 5.17
N TYR A 202 12.22 -20.36 3.89
CA TYR A 202 12.67 -21.20 2.79
C TYR A 202 14.19 -21.46 2.88
N SER A 203 14.98 -20.40 3.05
CA SER A 203 16.43 -20.49 3.19
C SER A 203 16.86 -21.30 4.43
N THR A 204 16.23 -21.05 5.58
CA THR A 204 16.58 -21.76 6.83
C THR A 204 16.20 -23.24 6.82
N ASN A 205 15.21 -23.63 6.01
CA ASN A 205 14.72 -25.03 5.93
C ASN A 205 15.29 -25.77 4.71
N GLY A 206 16.51 -25.43 4.28
CA GLY A 206 17.19 -26.13 3.19
C GLY A 206 16.54 -25.94 1.81
N ASN A 207 15.90 -24.79 1.58
CA ASN A 207 15.21 -24.45 0.34
C ASN A 207 14.02 -25.38 0.04
N ALA A 208 13.32 -25.83 1.08
CA ALA A 208 12.09 -26.60 0.96
C ALA A 208 10.86 -25.70 1.08
N PHE A 209 9.93 -25.83 0.14
CA PHE A 209 8.63 -25.17 0.20
C PHE A 209 7.70 -25.97 1.13
N ASN A 210 7.72 -25.64 2.42
CA ASN A 210 6.91 -26.30 3.45
C ASN A 210 5.70 -25.44 3.87
N ASP A 211 4.87 -25.97 4.76
CA ASP A 211 3.65 -25.29 5.23
C ASP A 211 3.92 -23.90 5.84
N LYS A 212 5.08 -23.69 6.47
CA LYS A 212 5.43 -22.37 7.03
C LYS A 212 5.73 -21.37 5.91
N VAL A 213 6.44 -21.79 4.88
CA VAL A 213 6.71 -20.95 3.70
C VAL A 213 5.39 -20.65 2.99
N LYS A 214 4.57 -21.67 2.76
CA LYS A 214 3.25 -21.57 2.13
C LYS A 214 2.35 -20.57 2.85
N LEU A 215 2.23 -20.68 4.18
CA LEU A 215 1.44 -19.77 5.02
C LEU A 215 1.85 -18.30 4.84
N GLN A 216 3.16 -18.02 4.76
CA GLN A 216 3.62 -16.63 4.60
C GLN A 216 3.35 -16.10 3.20
N VAL A 217 3.43 -16.94 2.17
CA VAL A 217 3.04 -16.55 0.81
C VAL A 217 1.53 -16.34 0.71
N GLN A 218 0.72 -17.19 1.34
CA GLN A 218 -0.74 -17.00 1.44
C GLN A 218 -1.08 -15.67 2.13
N ARG A 219 -0.39 -15.32 3.22
CA ARG A 219 -0.55 -14.00 3.86
C ARG A 219 -0.20 -12.84 2.93
N ALA A 220 0.90 -12.96 2.18
CA ALA A 220 1.27 -11.95 1.19
C ALA A 220 0.20 -11.80 0.10
N LEU A 221 -0.33 -12.92 -0.41
CA LEU A 221 -1.43 -12.95 -1.36
C LEU A 221 -2.71 -12.33 -0.77
N ALA A 222 -3.06 -12.66 0.46
CA ALA A 222 -4.23 -12.12 1.15
C ALA A 222 -4.15 -10.59 1.26
N TYR A 223 -3.01 -10.01 1.65
CA TYR A 223 -2.84 -8.55 1.66
C TYR A 223 -2.90 -7.95 0.25
N ALA A 224 -2.28 -8.58 -0.74
CA ALA A 224 -2.33 -8.10 -2.13
C ALA A 224 -3.76 -8.08 -2.68
N LEU A 225 -4.53 -9.14 -2.44
CA LEU A 225 -5.90 -9.33 -2.92
C LEU A 225 -6.92 -8.52 -2.12
N TYR A 226 -6.69 -8.32 -0.81
CA TYR A 226 -7.43 -7.32 -0.05
C TYR A 226 -7.27 -5.92 -0.67
N GLY A 227 -6.06 -5.59 -1.13
CA GLY A 227 -5.81 -4.37 -1.92
C GLY A 227 -6.68 -4.28 -3.17
N VAL A 228 -6.78 -5.38 -3.93
CA VAL A 228 -7.63 -5.46 -5.14
C VAL A 228 -9.10 -5.19 -4.81
N GLU A 229 -9.64 -5.78 -3.75
CA GLU A 229 -11.03 -5.50 -3.32
C GLU A 229 -11.25 -4.03 -2.92
N ARG A 230 -10.19 -3.36 -2.47
CA ARG A 230 -10.17 -1.93 -2.14
C ARG A 230 -9.69 -1.03 -3.30
N TYR A 231 -9.59 -1.57 -4.52
CA TYR A 231 -9.11 -0.85 -5.71
C TYR A 231 -7.71 -0.22 -5.48
N SER A 232 -6.78 -0.99 -4.92
CA SER A 232 -5.37 -0.63 -4.79
C SER A 232 -4.49 -1.71 -5.41
N THR A 233 -3.58 -1.29 -6.30
CA THR A 233 -2.61 -2.18 -6.95
C THR A 233 -1.31 -2.35 -6.17
N ARG A 234 -1.08 -1.56 -5.10
CA ARG A 234 0.21 -1.50 -4.40
C ARG A 234 0.67 -2.86 -3.86
N GLY A 235 -0.25 -3.61 -3.26
CA GLY A 235 0.06 -4.94 -2.73
C GLY A 235 0.46 -5.93 -3.82
N ILE A 236 -0.25 -5.96 -4.95
CA ILE A 236 0.05 -6.88 -6.06
C ILE A 236 1.29 -6.45 -6.87
N GLU A 237 1.55 -5.15 -6.97
CA GLU A 237 2.78 -4.57 -7.51
C GLU A 237 3.99 -5.03 -6.68
N GLN A 238 3.90 -4.90 -5.35
CA GLN A 238 4.97 -5.32 -4.44
C GLN A 238 5.18 -6.84 -4.49
N LEU A 239 4.09 -7.62 -4.52
CA LEU A 239 4.17 -9.07 -4.64
C LEU A 239 4.90 -9.46 -5.93
N SER A 240 4.53 -8.85 -7.06
CA SER A 240 5.15 -9.10 -8.36
C SER A 240 6.64 -8.74 -8.33
N THR A 241 7.00 -7.58 -7.77
CA THR A 241 8.41 -7.16 -7.61
C THR A 241 9.22 -8.16 -6.79
N MET A 242 8.68 -8.63 -5.66
CA MET A 242 9.36 -9.58 -4.77
C MET A 242 9.58 -10.96 -5.41
N LEU A 243 8.73 -11.34 -6.36
CA LEU A 243 8.83 -12.59 -7.13
C LEU A 243 9.77 -12.44 -8.34
N GLU A 244 9.85 -11.25 -8.92
CA GLU A 244 10.71 -10.95 -10.07
C GLU A 244 12.17 -10.74 -9.67
N TRP A 245 12.43 -10.11 -8.52
CA TRP A 245 13.80 -9.89 -8.02
C TRP A 245 14.57 -11.19 -7.77
N ASP A 246 13.89 -12.31 -7.54
CA ASP A 246 14.54 -13.62 -7.38
C ASP A 246 14.96 -14.27 -8.72
N ASN A 247 14.62 -13.67 -9.87
CA ASN A 247 15.03 -14.15 -11.20
C ASN A 247 16.36 -13.55 -11.69
N GLY A 248 17.00 -12.69 -10.90
CA GLY A 248 18.21 -11.95 -11.27
C GLY A 248 19.54 -12.65 -10.93
N ARG A 249 20.14 -13.30 -11.93
CA ARG A 249 21.59 -13.59 -12.16
C ARG A 249 22.48 -14.27 -11.09
N TYR A 250 22.11 -14.42 -9.82
CA TYR A 250 23.04 -14.95 -8.80
C TYR A 250 22.48 -15.90 -7.73
N SER A 251 21.22 -16.34 -7.79
CA SER A 251 20.70 -17.34 -6.84
C SER A 251 20.39 -18.68 -7.52
N ASP A 252 21.21 -19.69 -7.25
CA ASP A 252 20.88 -21.10 -7.52
C ASP A 252 19.69 -21.61 -6.68
N ILE A 253 19.13 -20.74 -5.83
CA ILE A 253 18.00 -20.97 -4.94
C ILE A 253 16.81 -20.20 -5.50
N ARG A 254 16.02 -20.85 -6.35
CA ARG A 254 14.83 -20.23 -6.94
C ARG A 254 13.64 -20.34 -6.00
N PHE A 255 13.21 -19.22 -5.44
CA PHE A 255 11.95 -19.12 -4.71
C PHE A 255 10.82 -18.91 -5.71
N HIS A 256 10.10 -19.98 -6.05
CA HIS A 256 9.00 -19.96 -7.03
C HIS A 256 7.69 -20.46 -6.41
N PRO A 257 7.07 -19.68 -5.50
CA PRO A 257 5.83 -20.07 -4.86
C PRO A 257 4.71 -20.36 -5.86
N ALA A 258 4.64 -19.62 -6.97
CA ALA A 258 3.57 -19.70 -7.95
C ALA A 258 3.37 -21.09 -8.61
N LEU A 259 4.34 -22.01 -8.49
CA LEU A 259 4.20 -23.38 -9.01
C LEU A 259 3.62 -24.37 -7.97
N SER A 260 3.36 -23.90 -6.75
CA SER A 260 3.00 -24.76 -5.61
C SER A 260 1.56 -24.55 -5.12
N PHE A 261 0.80 -23.64 -5.71
CA PHE A 261 -0.57 -23.33 -5.28
C PHE A 261 -1.60 -24.17 -6.03
N THR A 262 -2.57 -24.67 -5.29
CA THR A 262 -3.77 -25.38 -5.73
C THR A 262 -5.01 -24.51 -5.53
N SER A 263 -6.18 -24.95 -5.99
CA SER A 263 -7.44 -24.24 -5.75
C SER A 263 -7.74 -24.06 -4.25
N ASP A 264 -7.54 -25.11 -3.45
CA ASP A 264 -7.77 -25.08 -2.00
C ASP A 264 -6.90 -24.03 -1.30
N ASP A 265 -5.72 -23.75 -1.84
CA ASP A 265 -4.82 -22.75 -1.29
C ASP A 265 -5.33 -21.33 -1.49
N PHE A 266 -6.13 -21.12 -2.54
CA PHE A 266 -6.84 -19.87 -2.74
C PHE A 266 -8.03 -19.77 -1.78
N ASP A 267 -8.75 -20.85 -1.47
CA ASP A 267 -9.82 -20.84 -0.45
C ASP A 267 -9.30 -20.38 0.91
N GLU A 268 -8.13 -20.86 1.33
CA GLU A 268 -7.46 -20.37 2.54
C GLU A 268 -7.09 -18.88 2.46
N VAL A 269 -6.73 -18.37 1.27
CA VAL A 269 -6.46 -16.93 1.06
C VAL A 269 -7.72 -16.09 1.20
N ASP A 270 -8.88 -16.57 0.73
CA ASP A 270 -10.16 -15.87 0.93
C ASP A 270 -10.54 -15.81 2.41
N ASP A 271 -10.36 -16.91 3.14
CA ASP A 271 -10.58 -16.93 4.59
C ASP A 271 -9.67 -15.93 5.31
N MET A 272 -8.40 -15.80 4.89
CA MET A 272 -7.49 -14.79 5.44
C MET A 272 -7.95 -13.36 5.11
N ILE A 273 -8.47 -13.10 3.91
CA ILE A 273 -9.00 -11.78 3.54
C ILE A 273 -10.22 -11.43 4.42
N LEU A 274 -11.12 -12.39 4.65
CA LEU A 274 -12.26 -12.21 5.57
C LEU A 274 -11.78 -11.89 6.99
N GLN A 275 -10.76 -12.60 7.48
CA GLN A 275 -10.17 -12.31 8.79
C GLN A 275 -9.54 -10.92 8.86
N ILE A 276 -8.83 -10.48 7.81
CA ILE A 276 -8.26 -9.12 7.73
C ILE A 276 -9.37 -8.07 7.83
N LYS A 277 -10.46 -8.22 7.07
CA LYS A 277 -11.61 -7.31 7.12
C LYS A 277 -12.24 -7.25 8.51
N GLN A 278 -12.46 -8.43 9.12
CA GLN A 278 -13.05 -8.52 10.44
C GLN A 278 -12.17 -7.83 11.49
N GLN A 279 -10.87 -8.13 11.51
CA GLN A 279 -9.92 -7.53 12.44
C GLN A 279 -9.84 -6.01 12.30
N ILE A 280 -9.82 -5.50 11.06
CA ILE A 280 -9.83 -4.05 10.82
C ILE A 280 -11.10 -3.42 11.40
N ASN A 281 -12.27 -3.99 11.12
CA ASN A 281 -13.54 -3.42 11.59
C ASN A 281 -13.70 -3.54 13.11
N GLU A 282 -13.25 -4.63 13.72
CA GLU A 282 -13.21 -4.79 15.19
C GLU A 282 -12.33 -3.70 15.83
N GLN A 283 -11.11 -3.50 15.34
CA GLN A 283 -10.20 -2.46 15.85
C GLN A 283 -10.76 -1.04 15.65
N ARG A 284 -11.47 -0.80 14.54
CA ARG A 284 -12.14 0.48 14.29
C ARG A 284 -13.25 0.72 15.30
N LEU A 285 -14.09 -0.28 15.58
CA LEU A 285 -15.15 -0.17 16.59
C LEU A 285 -14.58 0.07 17.99
N GLU A 286 -13.51 -0.64 18.36
CA GLU A 286 -12.79 -0.42 19.63
C GLU A 286 -12.22 1.00 19.75
N SER A 287 -11.87 1.60 18.61
CA SER A 287 -11.35 2.98 18.50
C SER A 287 -12.44 4.03 18.22
N ALA A 288 -13.73 3.68 18.39
CA ALA A 288 -14.89 4.54 18.13
C ALA A 288 -14.94 5.11 16.69
N MET A 289 -14.41 4.38 15.72
CA MET A 289 -14.52 4.66 14.28
C MET A 289 -15.61 3.81 13.66
N ALA A 290 -16.35 4.37 12.70
CA ALA A 290 -17.29 3.59 11.88
C ALA A 290 -16.54 2.49 11.10
N PRO A 291 -17.16 1.37 10.72
CA PRO A 291 -16.56 0.40 9.79
C PRO A 291 -16.06 1.05 8.50
N LEU A 292 -15.14 0.41 7.79
CA LEU A 292 -14.71 0.91 6.48
C LEU A 292 -15.87 0.90 5.49
N ASP A 293 -16.00 1.97 4.71
CA ASP A 293 -17.01 2.08 3.67
C ASP A 293 -16.74 1.08 2.55
N GLU A 294 -17.78 0.41 2.09
CA GLU A 294 -17.74 -0.49 0.92
C GLU A 294 -17.88 0.29 -0.39
N ASP A 295 -18.46 1.50 -0.37
CA ASP A 295 -18.49 2.34 -1.56
C ASP A 295 -17.13 2.98 -1.79
N ILE A 296 -16.60 2.78 -3.00
CA ILE A 296 -15.29 3.26 -3.40
C ILE A 296 -15.49 4.38 -4.43
N PRO A 297 -15.00 5.60 -4.13
CA PRO A 297 -15.06 6.74 -5.05
C PRO A 297 -14.61 6.39 -6.48
N LYS A 298 -15.33 6.92 -7.48
CA LYS A 298 -15.05 6.72 -8.91
C LYS A 298 -13.59 7.02 -9.25
N ILE A 299 -13.03 8.08 -8.68
CA ILE A 299 -11.64 8.47 -8.93
C ILE A 299 -10.61 7.42 -8.47
N ILE A 300 -10.90 6.68 -7.38
CA ILE A 300 -10.03 5.60 -6.88
C ILE A 300 -10.08 4.42 -7.85
N LYS A 301 -11.25 4.10 -8.40
CA LYS A 301 -11.41 3.06 -9.42
C LYS A 301 -10.61 3.40 -10.69
N HIS A 302 -10.70 4.64 -11.18
CA HIS A 302 -9.89 5.05 -12.34
C HIS A 302 -8.39 5.09 -12.07
N LYS A 303 -7.98 5.48 -10.86
CA LYS A 303 -6.58 5.37 -10.44
C LYS A 303 -6.12 3.91 -10.48
N PHE A 304 -6.91 3.00 -9.93
CA PHE A 304 -6.66 1.56 -9.95
C PHE A 304 -6.53 1.01 -11.37
N GLU A 305 -7.45 1.36 -12.28
CA GLU A 305 -7.41 0.92 -13.68
C GLU A 305 -6.12 1.37 -14.40
N ARG A 306 -5.72 2.63 -14.19
CA ARG A 306 -4.48 3.18 -14.74
C ARG A 306 -3.25 2.44 -14.19
N ASP A 307 -3.21 2.23 -12.88
CA ASP A 307 -2.07 1.59 -12.23
C ASP A 307 -2.02 0.08 -12.57
N LEU A 308 -3.18 -0.57 -12.72
CA LEU A 308 -3.32 -1.95 -13.18
C LEU A 308 -2.84 -2.10 -14.63
N ALA A 309 -3.14 -1.13 -15.49
CA ALA A 309 -2.63 -1.11 -16.86
C ALA A 309 -1.09 -1.00 -16.92
N ARG A 310 -0.46 -0.29 -15.97
CA ARG A 310 1.01 -0.30 -15.85
C ARG A 310 1.53 -1.69 -15.50
N LEU A 311 0.87 -2.40 -14.57
CA LEU A 311 1.24 -3.78 -14.24
C LEU A 311 1.12 -4.71 -15.46
N TYR A 312 0.04 -4.60 -16.23
CA TYR A 312 -0.11 -5.35 -17.48
C TYR A 312 0.97 -5.02 -18.52
N ALA A 313 1.39 -3.76 -18.61
CA ALA A 313 2.39 -3.33 -19.58
C ALA A 313 3.83 -3.71 -19.18
N PHE A 314 4.14 -3.71 -17.88
CA PHE A 314 5.53 -3.77 -17.41
C PHE A 314 5.86 -4.97 -16.50
N SER A 315 4.88 -5.75 -16.03
CA SER A 315 5.12 -6.97 -15.26
C SER A 315 4.58 -8.21 -15.99
N PRO A 316 5.45 -8.93 -16.72
CA PRO A 316 5.11 -10.22 -17.31
C PRO A 316 4.69 -11.26 -16.27
N THR A 317 5.22 -11.18 -15.04
CA THR A 317 4.86 -12.12 -13.97
C THR A 317 3.42 -11.92 -13.52
N PHE A 318 3.01 -10.65 -13.31
CA PHE A 318 1.62 -10.34 -13.02
C PHE A 318 0.70 -10.84 -14.13
N THR A 319 1.01 -10.48 -15.38
CA THR A 319 0.16 -10.77 -16.55
C THR A 319 0.02 -12.27 -16.81
N ASN A 320 1.13 -13.01 -16.84
CA ASN A 320 1.13 -14.41 -17.27
C ASN A 320 0.78 -15.41 -16.15
N ARG A 321 0.72 -14.98 -14.89
CA ARG A 321 0.52 -15.91 -13.74
C ARG A 321 -0.62 -15.54 -12.83
N TYR A 322 -0.76 -14.25 -12.53
CA TYR A 322 -1.72 -13.79 -11.54
C TYR A 322 -3.02 -13.33 -12.17
N ALA A 323 -2.95 -12.47 -13.19
CA ALA A 323 -4.13 -11.89 -13.82
C ALA A 323 -5.11 -12.97 -14.32
N GLU A 324 -4.65 -13.94 -15.11
CA GLU A 324 -5.52 -14.98 -15.66
C GLU A 324 -6.11 -15.89 -14.57
N THR A 325 -5.28 -16.35 -13.62
CA THR A 325 -5.71 -17.26 -12.55
C THR A 325 -6.69 -16.62 -11.58
N LEU A 326 -6.51 -15.33 -11.30
CA LEU A 326 -7.27 -14.61 -10.28
C LEU A 326 -8.48 -13.86 -10.84
N ALA A 327 -8.60 -13.66 -12.17
CA ALA A 327 -9.64 -12.83 -12.76
C ALA A 327 -11.05 -13.37 -12.52
N ASP A 328 -11.23 -14.69 -12.49
CA ASP A 328 -12.54 -15.30 -12.20
C ASP A 328 -13.00 -15.02 -10.77
N ARG A 329 -12.04 -14.88 -9.83
CA ARG A 329 -12.31 -14.70 -8.40
C ARG A 329 -12.30 -13.24 -7.96
N TYR A 330 -11.47 -12.43 -8.60
CA TYR A 330 -11.33 -10.99 -8.38
C TYR A 330 -11.50 -10.23 -9.70
N PRO A 331 -12.74 -10.05 -10.19
CA PRO A 331 -13.02 -9.47 -11.51
C PRO A 331 -12.41 -8.08 -11.72
N GLN A 332 -12.11 -7.35 -10.65
CA GLN A 332 -11.47 -6.04 -10.70
C GLN A 332 -10.11 -6.09 -11.41
N ILE A 333 -9.37 -7.21 -11.33
CA ILE A 333 -8.06 -7.32 -12.01
C ILE A 333 -8.20 -7.61 -13.50
N ALA A 334 -9.40 -7.97 -13.97
CA ALA A 334 -9.64 -8.27 -15.37
C ALA A 334 -9.43 -7.02 -16.22
N LYS A 335 -8.91 -7.21 -17.43
CA LYS A 335 -8.60 -6.12 -18.35
C LYS A 335 -9.90 -5.55 -18.96
N ASN A 336 -10.48 -4.55 -18.30
CA ASN A 336 -11.61 -3.79 -18.83
C ASN A 336 -11.20 -2.79 -19.92
N ASP A 337 -12.16 -2.04 -20.46
CA ASP A 337 -11.91 -1.09 -21.56
C ASP A 337 -10.92 0.02 -21.18
N CYS A 338 -11.03 0.60 -19.98
CA CYS A 338 -10.10 1.62 -19.50
C CYS A 338 -8.69 1.06 -19.31
N VAL A 339 -8.55 -0.11 -18.69
CA VAL A 339 -7.25 -0.81 -18.56
C VAL A 339 -6.68 -1.09 -19.94
N ALA A 340 -7.48 -1.56 -20.90
CA ALA A 340 -7.03 -1.84 -22.27
C ALA A 340 -6.56 -0.58 -23.01
N GLN A 341 -7.26 0.55 -22.84
CA GLN A 341 -6.86 1.85 -23.37
C GLN A 341 -5.50 2.28 -22.81
N TYR A 342 -5.32 2.21 -21.50
CA TYR A 342 -4.05 2.55 -20.86
C TYR A 342 -2.91 1.60 -21.24
N VAL A 343 -3.15 0.28 -21.34
CA VAL A 343 -2.12 -0.67 -21.80
C VAL A 343 -1.62 -0.30 -23.19
N LYS A 344 -2.51 0.06 -24.12
CA LYS A 344 -2.09 0.54 -25.46
C LYS A 344 -1.21 1.79 -25.39
N LEU A 345 -1.52 2.70 -24.47
CA LEU A 345 -0.72 3.92 -24.26
C LEU A 345 0.67 3.59 -23.70
N PHE A 346 0.77 2.64 -22.76
CA PHE A 346 2.04 2.26 -22.15
C PHE A 346 2.91 1.38 -23.04
N SER A 347 2.31 0.47 -23.82
CA SER A 347 3.02 -0.46 -24.73
C SER A 347 3.26 0.09 -26.13
N GLY A 348 2.77 1.30 -26.45
CA GLY A 348 2.97 1.99 -27.73
C GLY A 348 4.31 2.75 -27.83
N LYS A 349 5.16 2.62 -26.82
CA LYS A 349 6.59 2.97 -26.84
C LYS A 349 7.40 1.69 -27.01
#